data_AF-A0A287D1B9-F1
#
_entry.id   AF-A0A287D1B9-F1
#
_cell.length_a   1.000
_cell.length_b   1.000
_cell.length_c   1.000
_cell.angle_alpha   90.00
_cell.angle_beta   90.00
_cell.angle_gamma   90.00
#
_symmetry.space_group_name_H-M   'P 1'
#
loop_
_entity.id
_entity.type
_entity.pdbx_description
1 polymer ?
#
loop_
_entity_poly.entity_id
_entity_poly.type
_entity_poly.pdbx_seq_one_letter_code
_entity_poly.pdbx_strand_id
1 'polypeptide(L)'
;PSCWDYRSSIICLLTMQPAKPSFLEYFEQKEKENQINSFGKSVPGPLKNSSDWKVPQDGDYEFLKSWTVEDLQKRLLALDPMMEQEIEEIRQKYQSKRQPILDAIEAKKRRQQNF
;
A
#
# COMPACT_ATOMS: atom_id res chain seq x y z
N PRO A 1 41.29 -23.27 20.34
CA PRO A 1 39.96 -22.83 20.83
C PRO A 1 39.96 -21.33 21.13
N SER A 2 39.45 -20.53 20.21
CA SER A 2 39.14 -19.11 20.42
C SER A 2 37.67 -18.88 20.05
N CYS A 3 36.80 -18.93 21.06
CA CYS A 3 35.34 -18.70 20.95
C CYS A 3 34.96 -17.23 20.66
N TRP A 4 35.89 -16.40 20.20
CA TRP A 4 35.70 -14.95 20.05
C TRP A 4 35.27 -14.51 18.65
N ASP A 5 35.44 -15.35 17.62
CA ASP A 5 35.11 -14.95 16.24
C ASP A 5 33.63 -15.10 15.89
N TYR A 6 32.91 -16.02 16.56
CA TYR A 6 31.51 -16.30 16.22
C TYR A 6 30.54 -15.20 16.70
N ARG A 7 30.82 -14.59 17.86
CA ARG A 7 29.99 -13.49 18.40
C ARG A 7 30.13 -12.21 17.59
N SER A 8 31.32 -11.94 17.05
CA SER A 8 31.54 -10.77 16.19
C SER A 8 30.85 -10.94 14.82
N SER A 9 30.80 -12.17 14.30
CA SER A 9 30.11 -12.49 13.05
C SER A 9 28.59 -12.39 13.14
N ILE A 10 28.00 -12.77 14.28
CA ILE A 10 26.54 -12.66 14.52
C ILE A 10 26.10 -11.20 14.69
N ILE A 11 26.89 -10.36 15.36
CA ILE A 11 26.58 -8.93 15.48
C ILE A 11 26.63 -8.26 14.10
N CYS A 12 27.57 -8.62 13.24
CA CYS A 12 27.65 -8.08 11.89
C CYS A 12 26.42 -8.43 11.03
N LEU A 13 25.91 -9.67 11.12
CA LEU A 13 24.67 -10.10 10.46
C LEU A 13 23.42 -9.38 10.99
N LEU A 14 23.39 -8.99 12.27
CA LEU A 14 22.28 -8.25 12.87
C LEU A 14 22.34 -6.73 12.60
N THR A 15 23.51 -6.18 12.29
CA THR A 15 23.70 -4.75 11.94
C THR A 15 23.67 -4.46 10.44
N MET A 16 23.69 -5.49 9.59
CA MET A 16 23.42 -5.35 8.16
C MET A 16 21.92 -5.12 7.96
N GLN A 17 21.45 -3.92 8.33
CA GLN A 17 20.22 -3.41 7.74
C GLN A 17 20.37 -3.56 6.23
N PRO A 18 19.46 -4.26 5.53
CA PRO A 18 19.51 -4.31 4.08
C PRO A 18 19.41 -2.87 3.60
N ALA A 19 20.54 -2.32 3.14
CA ALA A 19 20.60 -0.97 2.65
C ALA A 19 19.57 -0.89 1.53
N LYS A 20 18.57 -0.05 1.73
CA LYS A 20 17.48 0.13 0.79
C LYS A 20 18.10 0.48 -0.57
N PRO A 21 17.94 -0.38 -1.59
CA PRO A 21 18.65 -0.20 -2.84
C PRO A 21 18.23 1.13 -3.48
N SER A 22 19.16 1.82 -4.13
CA SER A 22 18.94 3.16 -4.71
C SER A 22 17.77 3.23 -5.70
N PHE A 23 17.41 2.10 -6.31
CA PHE A 23 16.24 2.00 -7.17
C PHE A 23 14.91 2.09 -6.41
N LEU A 24 14.85 1.60 -5.16
CA LEU A 24 13.69 1.83 -4.29
C LEU A 24 13.54 3.32 -3.98
N GLU A 25 14.66 4.02 -3.79
CA GLU A 25 14.68 5.48 -3.61
C GLU A 25 14.23 6.22 -4.87
N TYR A 26 14.61 5.77 -6.07
CA TYR A 26 14.11 6.32 -7.33
C TYR A 26 12.58 6.23 -7.44
N PHE A 27 11.99 5.08 -7.08
CA PHE A 27 10.53 4.93 -7.10
C PHE A 27 9.83 5.74 -6.03
N GLU A 28 10.40 5.86 -4.84
CA GLU A 28 9.85 6.72 -3.79
C GLU A 28 9.94 8.20 -4.15
N GLN A 29 11.02 8.60 -4.80
CA GLN A 29 11.18 9.93 -5.36
C GLN A 29 10.15 10.19 -6.47
N LYS A 30 9.89 9.20 -7.34
CA LYS A 30 8.85 9.25 -8.38
C LYS A 30 7.43 9.30 -7.80
N GLU A 31 7.15 8.54 -6.74
CA GLU A 31 5.87 8.57 -6.03
C GLU A 31 5.67 9.90 -5.29
N LYS A 32 6.73 10.47 -4.71
CA LYS A 32 6.73 11.84 -4.17
C LYS A 32 6.49 12.87 -5.27
N GLU A 33 7.19 12.80 -6.40
CA GLU A 33 7.03 13.71 -7.55
C GLU A 33 5.58 13.71 -8.07
N ASN A 34 4.95 12.53 -8.22
CA ASN A 34 3.54 12.42 -8.57
C ASN A 34 2.59 13.01 -7.50
N GLN A 35 2.98 13.02 -6.23
CA GLN A 35 2.24 13.72 -5.17
C GLN A 35 2.40 15.25 -5.24
N ILE A 36 3.57 15.79 -5.62
CA ILE A 36 3.79 17.25 -5.73
C ILE A 36 3.04 17.83 -6.94
N ASN A 37 2.93 17.09 -8.04
CA ASN A 37 2.05 17.48 -9.14
C ASN A 37 0.55 17.41 -8.77
N SER A 38 0.22 16.86 -7.60
CA SER A 38 -1.11 16.90 -6.97
C SER A 38 -1.22 17.90 -5.82
N PHE A 39 -0.28 18.85 -5.65
CA PHE A 39 -0.20 19.78 -4.49
C PHE A 39 -1.38 20.76 -4.30
N GLY A 40 -2.49 20.60 -5.04
CA GLY A 40 -3.79 21.20 -4.75
C GLY A 40 -4.82 20.25 -4.10
N LYS A 41 -4.51 18.97 -3.96
CA LYS A 41 -5.34 17.99 -3.23
C LYS A 41 -4.42 17.14 -2.38
N SER A 42 -4.38 17.46 -1.09
CA SER A 42 -3.92 16.56 -0.05
C SER A 42 -4.38 15.13 -0.35
N VAL A 43 -3.42 14.21 -0.36
CA VAL A 43 -3.72 12.79 -0.21
C VAL A 43 -3.74 12.56 1.30
N PRO A 44 -4.89 12.44 1.98
CA PRO A 44 -5.14 11.15 2.57
C PRO A 44 -5.57 10.25 1.40
N GLY A 45 -5.31 8.96 1.44
CA GLY A 45 -5.89 8.07 0.43
C GLY A 45 -7.19 7.43 0.91
N PRO A 46 -8.32 8.12 1.22
CA PRO A 46 -9.59 7.65 0.69
C PRO A 46 -9.68 8.14 -0.75
N LEU A 47 -10.07 7.25 -1.65
CA LEU A 47 -10.67 7.74 -2.86
C LEU A 47 -11.83 8.65 -2.45
N LYS A 48 -11.92 9.80 -3.13
CA LYS A 48 -13.03 10.74 -2.97
C LYS A 48 -14.28 10.08 -3.57
N ASN A 49 -14.75 9.06 -2.87
CA ASN A 49 -16.08 8.53 -3.01
C ASN A 49 -16.95 9.55 -2.28
N SER A 50 -17.95 10.04 -2.98
CA SER A 50 -18.85 11.14 -2.61
C SER A 50 -19.79 10.76 -1.44
N SER A 51 -19.26 10.11 -0.42
CA SER A 51 -19.92 9.75 0.82
C SER A 51 -18.92 10.05 1.94
N ASP A 52 -19.18 11.10 2.72
CA ASP A 52 -18.33 11.66 3.80
C ASP A 52 -18.05 10.71 4.98
N TRP A 53 -18.24 9.41 4.77
CA TRP A 53 -18.20 8.39 5.80
C TRP A 53 -17.13 7.35 5.52
N LYS A 54 -16.04 7.47 6.29
CA LYS A 54 -15.07 6.41 6.48
C LYS A 54 -15.49 5.51 7.63
N VAL A 55 -15.29 4.21 7.49
CA VAL A 55 -15.35 3.30 8.63
C VAL A 55 -14.26 3.73 9.64
N PRO A 56 -14.62 4.02 10.89
CA PRO A 56 -13.66 4.37 11.94
C PRO A 56 -12.65 3.22 12.11
N GLN A 57 -11.35 3.54 12.06
CA GLN A 57 -10.29 2.53 12.18
C GLN A 57 -10.05 2.08 13.62
N ASP A 58 -10.42 2.92 14.55
CA ASP A 58 -10.43 2.72 16.00
C ASP A 58 -11.64 1.91 16.49
N GLY A 59 -12.64 1.71 15.63
CA GLY A 59 -13.84 0.94 15.95
C GLY A 59 -14.80 1.67 16.89
N ASP A 60 -14.67 2.98 17.04
CA ASP A 60 -15.65 3.81 17.75
C ASP A 60 -16.84 4.09 16.82
N TYR A 61 -18.02 3.60 17.21
CA TYR A 61 -19.28 3.78 16.49
C TYR A 61 -20.32 4.56 17.30
N GLU A 62 -19.93 5.27 18.37
CA GLU A 62 -20.86 5.99 19.24
C GLU A 62 -21.71 7.02 18.49
N PHE A 63 -21.22 7.56 17.37
CA PHE A 63 -21.99 8.45 16.49
C PHE A 63 -23.23 7.79 15.87
N LEU A 64 -23.32 6.46 15.79
CA LEU A 64 -24.50 5.76 15.25
C LEU A 64 -25.72 5.95 16.16
N LYS A 65 -25.52 6.26 17.45
CA LYS A 65 -26.62 6.45 18.40
C LYS A 65 -27.47 7.68 18.09
N SER A 66 -26.91 8.66 17.39
CA SER A 66 -27.65 9.87 16.99
C SER A 66 -28.38 9.72 15.66
N TRP A 67 -28.28 8.57 14.99
CA TRP A 67 -28.83 8.33 13.66
C TRP A 67 -30.25 7.80 13.69
N THR A 68 -31.02 8.11 12.65
CA THR A 68 -32.35 7.52 12.47
C THR A 68 -32.24 6.08 11.95
N VAL A 69 -33.27 5.26 12.19
CA VAL A 69 -33.32 3.88 11.68
C VAL A 69 -33.23 3.85 10.15
N GLU A 70 -33.81 4.83 9.48
CA GLU A 70 -33.80 4.95 8.02
C GLU A 70 -32.40 5.23 7.49
N ASP A 71 -31.64 6.13 8.14
CA ASP A 71 -30.25 6.42 7.79
C ASP A 71 -29.35 5.21 8.01
N LEU A 72 -29.55 4.49 9.12
CA LEU A 72 -28.83 3.25 9.43
C LEU A 72 -29.09 2.18 8.37
N GLN A 73 -30.34 1.96 7.98
CA GLN A 73 -30.70 0.99 6.94
C GLN A 73 -30.12 1.37 5.58
N LYS A 74 -30.25 2.63 5.18
CA LYS A 74 -29.68 3.13 3.92
C LYS A 74 -28.16 2.95 3.91
N ARG A 75 -27.50 3.19 5.04
CA ARG A 75 -26.05 3.02 5.17
C ARG A 75 -25.64 1.56 5.12
N LEU A 76 -26.38 0.68 5.78
CA LEU A 76 -26.14 -0.76 5.74
C LEU A 76 -26.22 -1.30 4.31
N LEU A 77 -27.23 -0.89 3.54
CA LEU A 77 -27.39 -1.27 2.14
C LEU A 77 -26.27 -0.74 1.23
N ALA A 78 -25.70 0.42 1.57
CA ALA A 78 -24.59 1.01 0.83
C ALA A 78 -23.22 0.46 1.24
N LEU A 79 -23.14 -0.34 2.32
CA LEU A 79 -21.86 -0.80 2.85
C LEU A 79 -21.16 -1.78 1.92
N ASP A 80 -21.88 -2.80 1.46
CA ASP A 80 -21.36 -3.82 0.55
C ASP A 80 -20.80 -3.22 -0.76
N PRO A 81 -21.54 -2.38 -1.52
CA PRO A 81 -21.00 -1.80 -2.74
C PRO A 81 -19.82 -0.85 -2.49
N MET A 82 -19.79 -0.13 -1.35
CA MET A 82 -18.65 0.70 -0.98
C MET A 82 -17.40 -0.14 -0.67
N MET A 83 -17.57 -1.24 0.06
CA MET A 83 -16.48 -2.15 0.39
C MET A 83 -15.92 -2.84 -0.86
N GLU A 84 -16.79 -3.33 -1.74
CA GLU A 84 -16.37 -3.94 -3.02
C GLU A 84 -15.58 -2.96 -3.88
N GLN A 85 -16.03 -1.71 -3.95
CA GLN A 85 -15.32 -0.64 -4.66
C GLN A 85 -13.92 -0.43 -4.07
N GLU A 86 -13.79 -0.29 -2.74
CA GLU A 86 -12.49 -0.12 -2.08
C GLU A 86 -11.54 -1.31 -2.34
N ILE A 87 -12.07 -2.54 -2.30
CA ILE A 87 -11.30 -3.76 -2.61
C ILE A 87 -10.78 -3.72 -4.05
N GLU A 88 -11.63 -3.35 -5.01
CA GLU A 88 -11.28 -3.33 -6.42
C GLU A 88 -10.24 -2.24 -6.74
N GLU A 89 -10.36 -1.07 -6.11
CA GLU A 89 -9.36 -0.01 -6.20
C GLU A 89 -7.99 -0.46 -5.66
N ILE A 90 -7.98 -1.17 -4.54
CA ILE A 90 -6.75 -1.76 -3.99
C ILE A 90 -6.17 -2.79 -4.97
N ARG A 91 -7.00 -3.68 -5.54
CA ARG A 91 -6.55 -4.69 -6.51
C ARG A 91 -5.89 -4.05 -7.72
N GLN A 92 -6.54 -3.06 -8.33
CA GLN A 92 -6.01 -2.34 -9.49
C GLN A 92 -4.69 -1.66 -9.16
N LYS A 93 -4.61 -0.96 -8.02
CA LYS A 93 -3.38 -0.31 -7.56
C LYS A 93 -2.22 -1.31 -7.45
N TYR A 94 -2.45 -2.46 -6.81
CA TYR A 94 -1.41 -3.47 -6.65
C TYR A 94 -1.05 -4.17 -7.96
N GLN A 95 -2.02 -4.37 -8.86
CA GLN A 95 -1.77 -4.92 -10.19
C GLN A 95 -0.85 -3.98 -10.99
N SER A 96 -1.18 -2.69 -11.06
CA SER A 96 -0.36 -1.69 -11.76
C SER A 96 1.03 -1.55 -11.14
N LYS A 97 1.16 -1.56 -9.80
CA LYS A 97 2.47 -1.50 -9.14
C LYS A 97 3.32 -2.75 -9.39
N ARG A 98 2.70 -3.93 -9.56
CA ARG A 98 3.39 -5.19 -9.83
C ARG A 98 3.80 -5.34 -11.30
N GLN A 99 3.03 -4.78 -12.23
CA GLN A 99 3.24 -4.95 -13.67
C GLN A 99 4.69 -4.71 -14.14
N PRO A 100 5.37 -3.60 -13.79
CA PRO A 100 6.75 -3.37 -14.27
C PRO A 100 7.76 -4.41 -13.78
N ILE A 101 7.53 -5.02 -12.61
CA ILE A 101 8.37 -6.09 -12.07
C ILE A 101 8.18 -7.36 -12.91
N LEU A 102 6.93 -7.70 -13.22
CA LEU A 102 6.61 -8.86 -14.05
C LEU A 102 7.15 -8.69 -15.47
N ASP A 103 6.99 -7.51 -16.06
CA ASP A 103 7.51 -7.19 -17.40
C ASP A 103 9.03 -7.34 -17.45
N ALA A 104 9.74 -6.87 -16.43
CA ALA A 104 11.19 -7.01 -16.33
C ALA A 104 11.63 -8.47 -16.19
N ILE A 105 10.91 -9.28 -15.41
CA ILE A 105 11.16 -10.72 -15.26
C ILE A 105 10.95 -11.44 -16.59
N GLU A 106 9.85 -11.15 -17.29
CA GLU A 106 9.54 -11.77 -18.58
C GLU A 106 10.56 -11.39 -19.65
N ALA A 107 10.95 -10.11 -19.72
CA ALA A 107 11.99 -9.65 -20.62
C ALA A 107 13.34 -10.37 -20.35
N LYS A 108 13.69 -10.59 -19.08
CA LYS A 108 14.90 -11.33 -18.70
C LYS A 108 14.81 -12.80 -19.12
N LYS A 109 13.67 -13.45 -18.91
CA LYS A 109 13.44 -14.86 -19.29
C LYS A 109 13.56 -15.07 -20.80
N ARG A 110 12.97 -14.18 -21.61
CA ARG A 110 13.06 -14.25 -23.09
C ARG A 110 14.49 -14.13 -23.61
N ARG A 111 15.31 -13.27 -22.99
CA ARG A 111 16.72 -13.12 -23.38
C ARG A 111 17.52 -14.39 -23.07
N GLN A 112 17.31 -15.00 -21.91
CA GLN A 112 18.03 -16.22 -21.52
C GLN A 112 17.63 -17.46 -22.33
N GLN A 113 16.43 -17.52 -22.91
CA GLN A 113 16.02 -18.61 -23.79
C GLN A 113 16.67 -18.56 -25.19
N ASN A 114 17.21 -17.41 -25.59
CA ASN A 114 17.82 -17.21 -26.91
C ASN A 114 19.37 -17.36 -26.89
N PHE A 115 19.92 -17.88 -25.78
CA PHE A 115 21.33 -18.25 -25.60
C PHE A 115 21.41 -19.72 -25.20
#